data_AF-A0A3D4IKW8-F1
#
_entry.id   AF-A0A3D4IKW8-F1
#
_cell.length_a   1.000
_cell.length_b   1.000
_cell.length_c   1.000
_cell.angle_alpha   90.00
_cell.angle_beta   90.00
_cell.angle_gamma   90.00
#
_symmetry.space_group_name_H-M   'P 1'
#
loop_
_entity.id
_entity.type
_entity.pdbx_description
1 polymer ?
#
loop_
_entity_poly.entity_id
_entity_poly.type
_entity_poly.pdbx_seq_one_letter_code
_entity_poly.pdbx_strand_id
1 'polypeptide(L)'
;MKEITQDGAPVLREIARPVPEELFGSPELERLIRDMAEALDRFPEGVALAAPQVGVSYRLFIVRKDRTLPPPAPTKKGATPSPPPPPTIEVYINPKIVKTSRKRAEADEGCLSVHGVYGTTKRHERVTIQAQNPDGSTLKRGAGGLLAQIFEHEIDHLNGILFTDHAERLIRIPEGSLHPFVFFGTPKVAGDTLAILIERGFIPSLIITSPDAPRGRGLTLTPSETKKLALAYGIPVITPEKLDAETVAAIAGLGCEYAVCVAYGKIFPETLINAFPKGVLNVHYSLLPKYRGATPLETALLSGDAGTGVTIQKMTKELDAGDILAQEKTAVENGETARELRPRLISIGADLLVHTIPAYLEDKIVPIPQDASRAIRAYKIRKEDGLLSLDAPAKENWNKYRAYADTIGTYFFEHGKRMKVVKASFRGDEFIIERVIPEGKREMEYAGPRAASRP
;
A
#
# COMPACT_ATOMS: atom_id res chain seq x y z
N MET A 1 -14.19 14.32 -24.90
CA MET A 1 -13.24 13.26 -24.52
C MET A 1 -14.02 12.16 -23.83
N LYS A 2 -13.79 10.89 -24.19
CA LYS A 2 -14.54 9.76 -23.63
C LYS A 2 -13.76 9.09 -22.50
N GLU A 3 -14.46 8.67 -21.45
CA GLU A 3 -13.88 7.88 -20.37
C GLU A 3 -13.94 6.38 -20.69
N ILE A 4 -12.98 5.61 -20.16
CA ILE A 4 -13.00 4.16 -20.27
C ILE A 4 -14.05 3.61 -19.31
N THR A 5 -15.06 2.98 -19.90
CA THR A 5 -16.17 2.34 -19.22
C THR A 5 -15.67 1.16 -18.40
N GLN A 6 -16.16 1.02 -17.17
CA GLN A 6 -15.79 -0.05 -16.23
C GLN A 6 -16.83 -1.17 -16.18
N ASP A 7 -16.40 -2.35 -15.70
CA ASP A 7 -17.25 -3.54 -15.50
C ASP A 7 -18.53 -3.20 -14.72
N GLY A 8 -19.62 -3.85 -15.11
CA GLY A 8 -20.98 -3.50 -14.68
C GLY A 8 -21.74 -2.59 -15.66
N ALA A 9 -21.06 -1.91 -16.59
CA ALA A 9 -21.74 -1.17 -17.65
C ALA A 9 -22.33 -2.11 -18.71
N PRO A 10 -23.62 -1.94 -19.09
CA PRO A 10 -24.29 -2.84 -20.04
C PRO A 10 -23.58 -2.97 -21.38
N VAL A 11 -23.02 -1.87 -21.90
CA VAL A 11 -22.33 -1.82 -23.20
C VAL A 11 -21.15 -2.78 -23.30
N LEU A 12 -20.50 -3.15 -22.19
CA LEU A 12 -19.39 -4.09 -22.16
C LEU A 12 -19.83 -5.56 -22.28
N ARG A 13 -21.14 -5.83 -22.11
CA ARG A 13 -21.75 -7.16 -22.15
C ARG A 13 -22.62 -7.38 -23.38
N GLU A 14 -22.77 -6.35 -24.23
CA GLU A 14 -23.51 -6.43 -25.47
C GLU A 14 -22.62 -6.90 -26.63
N ILE A 15 -23.19 -7.69 -27.55
CA ILE A 15 -22.53 -7.98 -28.83
C ILE A 15 -22.54 -6.71 -29.66
N ALA A 16 -21.35 -6.20 -29.97
CA ALA A 16 -21.22 -4.95 -30.70
C ALA A 16 -21.73 -5.09 -32.14
N ARG A 17 -22.48 -4.09 -32.60
CA ARG A 17 -22.98 -4.04 -33.99
C ARG A 17 -21.87 -3.70 -34.98
N PRO A 18 -21.91 -4.19 -36.23
CA PRO A 18 -20.99 -3.76 -37.27
C PRO A 18 -21.00 -2.23 -37.43
N VAL A 19 -19.85 -1.65 -37.74
CA VAL A 19 -19.76 -0.27 -38.24
C VAL A 19 -20.44 -0.22 -39.61
N PRO A 20 -21.47 0.61 -39.81
CA PRO A 20 -22.17 0.76 -41.09
C PRO A 20 -21.26 1.29 -42.21
N GLU A 21 -21.57 0.93 -43.46
CA GLU A 21 -20.76 1.31 -44.63
C GLU A 21 -20.70 2.83 -44.82
N GLU A 22 -21.77 3.55 -44.47
CA GLU A 22 -21.86 5.01 -44.55
C GLU A 22 -20.93 5.75 -43.59
N LEU A 23 -20.40 5.09 -42.55
CA LEU A 23 -19.48 5.71 -41.60
C LEU A 23 -18.01 5.64 -42.06
N PHE A 24 -17.65 4.81 -43.03
CA PHE A 24 -16.27 4.74 -43.52
C PHE A 24 -15.87 6.05 -44.19
N GLY A 25 -14.70 6.59 -43.83
CA GLY A 25 -14.24 7.90 -44.27
C GLY A 25 -15.05 9.10 -43.72
N SER A 26 -15.99 8.88 -42.79
CA SER A 26 -16.79 9.96 -42.20
C SER A 26 -16.03 10.70 -41.08
N PRO A 27 -16.25 12.03 -40.90
CA PRO A 27 -15.73 12.77 -39.76
C PRO A 27 -16.14 12.18 -38.40
N GLU A 28 -17.31 11.55 -38.34
CA GLU A 28 -17.85 10.89 -37.16
C GLU A 28 -17.00 9.68 -36.74
N LEU A 29 -16.64 8.82 -37.70
CA LEU A 29 -15.77 7.67 -37.45
C LEU A 29 -14.36 8.10 -37.05
N GLU A 30 -13.80 9.09 -37.75
CA GLU A 30 -12.48 9.63 -37.39
C GLU A 30 -12.46 10.22 -35.98
N ARG A 31 -13.54 10.93 -35.59
CA ARG A 31 -13.66 11.48 -34.23
C ARG A 31 -13.71 10.36 -33.19
N LEU A 32 -14.46 9.29 -33.43
CA LEU A 32 -14.49 8.13 -32.54
C LEU A 32 -13.10 7.50 -32.38
N ILE A 33 -12.37 7.31 -33.47
CA ILE A 33 -11.00 6.75 -33.44
C ILE A 33 -10.06 7.66 -32.64
N ARG A 34 -10.15 8.99 -32.82
CA ARG A 34 -9.39 9.96 -32.03
C ARG A 34 -9.75 9.91 -30.55
N ASP A 35 -11.04 9.92 -30.21
CA ASP A 35 -11.50 9.83 -28.81
C ASP A 35 -11.01 8.53 -28.15
N MET A 36 -10.98 7.40 -28.87
CA MET A 36 -10.44 6.14 -28.39
C MET A 36 -8.92 6.19 -28.19
N ALA A 37 -8.19 6.81 -29.12
CA ALA A 37 -6.75 6.97 -28.99
C ALA A 37 -6.41 7.86 -27.78
N GLU A 38 -7.06 9.00 -27.62
CA GLU A 38 -6.89 9.88 -26.45
C GLU A 38 -7.22 9.17 -25.13
N ALA A 39 -8.28 8.34 -25.10
CA ALA A 39 -8.62 7.54 -23.93
C ALA A 39 -7.55 6.50 -23.60
N LEU A 40 -7.01 5.79 -24.60
CA LEU A 40 -5.94 4.81 -24.45
C LEU A 40 -4.61 5.46 -24.02
N ASP A 41 -4.34 6.68 -24.49
CA ASP A 41 -3.09 7.40 -24.23
C ASP A 41 -2.92 7.79 -22.76
N ARG A 42 -4.03 7.88 -22.00
CA ARG A 42 -4.03 8.10 -20.55
C ARG A 42 -3.44 6.95 -19.74
N PHE A 43 -3.32 5.77 -20.35
CA PHE A 43 -2.82 4.55 -19.72
C PHE A 43 -1.55 4.10 -20.47
N PRO A 44 -0.34 4.48 -20.00
CA PRO A 44 0.93 4.17 -20.67
C PRO A 44 1.13 2.68 -20.99
N GLU A 45 0.58 1.80 -20.14
CA GLU A 45 0.61 0.35 -20.24
C GLU A 45 -0.45 -0.25 -21.19
N GLY A 46 -1.47 0.53 -21.58
CA GLY A 46 -2.55 0.07 -22.45
C GLY A 46 -2.07 -0.17 -23.89
N VAL A 47 -2.27 -1.38 -24.41
CA VAL A 47 -1.80 -1.74 -25.77
C VAL A 47 -2.89 -1.66 -26.85
N ALA A 48 -4.15 -1.76 -26.46
CA ALA A 48 -5.30 -1.76 -27.35
C ALA A 48 -6.56 -1.29 -26.62
N LEU A 49 -7.60 -0.93 -27.38
CA LEU A 49 -8.89 -0.50 -26.85
C LEU A 49 -10.02 -0.76 -27.85
N ALA A 50 -11.10 -1.39 -27.40
CA ALA A 50 -12.31 -1.62 -28.17
C ALA A 50 -13.35 -0.50 -27.97
N ALA A 51 -14.16 -0.22 -29.00
CA ALA A 51 -15.17 0.83 -28.95
C ALA A 51 -16.21 0.67 -27.81
N PRO A 52 -16.64 -0.55 -27.43
CA PRO A 52 -17.51 -0.74 -26.26
C PRO A 52 -16.91 -0.17 -24.97
N GLN A 53 -15.58 -0.18 -24.84
CA GLN A 53 -14.88 0.36 -23.68
C GLN A 53 -14.90 1.88 -23.60
N VAL A 54 -15.32 2.58 -24.65
CA VAL A 54 -15.62 4.02 -24.62
C VAL A 54 -17.13 4.30 -24.78
N GLY A 55 -17.95 3.32 -24.39
CA GLY A 55 -19.40 3.43 -24.41
C GLY A 55 -20.02 3.46 -25.81
N VAL A 56 -19.34 2.92 -26.83
CA VAL A 56 -19.86 2.83 -28.20
C VAL A 56 -19.93 1.37 -28.64
N SER A 57 -21.14 0.85 -28.80
CA SER A 57 -21.35 -0.51 -29.30
C SER A 57 -21.11 -0.58 -30.81
N TYR A 58 -19.84 -0.61 -31.23
CA TYR A 58 -19.41 -0.87 -32.60
C TYR A 58 -18.29 -1.92 -32.64
N ARG A 59 -18.27 -2.74 -33.69
CA ARG A 59 -17.20 -3.72 -33.94
C ARG A 59 -15.93 -3.00 -34.42
N LEU A 60 -15.26 -2.30 -33.53
CA LEU A 60 -14.07 -1.52 -33.82
C LEU A 60 -13.12 -1.60 -32.62
N PHE A 61 -11.84 -1.87 -32.88
CA PHE A 61 -10.79 -1.71 -31.88
C PHE A 61 -9.55 -1.06 -32.49
N ILE A 62 -8.74 -0.44 -31.63
CA ILE A 62 -7.45 0.16 -32.00
C ILE A 62 -6.30 -0.55 -31.29
N VAL A 63 -5.10 -0.53 -31.88
CA VAL A 63 -3.87 -1.09 -31.30
C VAL A 63 -2.73 -0.09 -31.42
N ARG A 64 -1.99 0.14 -30.33
CA ARG A 64 -0.78 0.96 -30.30
C ARG A 64 0.43 0.16 -30.79
N LYS A 65 0.96 0.46 -31.97
CA LYS A 65 2.13 -0.23 -32.54
C LYS A 65 3.37 -0.06 -31.69
N ASP A 66 3.61 1.16 -31.23
CA ASP A 66 4.79 1.53 -30.45
C ASP A 66 4.84 0.80 -29.10
N ARG A 67 3.70 0.27 -28.62
CA ARG A 67 3.57 -0.52 -27.38
C ARG A 67 3.52 -2.03 -27.63
N THR A 68 3.51 -2.48 -28.88
CA THR A 68 3.42 -3.90 -29.26
C THR A 68 4.67 -4.42 -29.97
N LEU A 69 5.66 -3.56 -30.20
CA LEU A 69 6.97 -3.94 -30.71
C LEU A 69 7.87 -4.40 -29.55
N PRO A 70 8.70 -5.43 -29.75
CA PRO A 70 9.74 -5.75 -28.78
C PRO A 70 10.68 -4.54 -28.63
N PRO A 71 11.26 -4.32 -27.43
CA PRO A 71 12.23 -3.26 -27.23
C PRO A 71 13.38 -3.39 -28.25
N PRO A 72 13.93 -2.27 -28.75
CA PRO A 72 15.01 -2.31 -29.72
C PRO A 72 16.17 -3.15 -29.17
N ALA A 73 16.73 -4.02 -30.03
CA ALA A 73 17.88 -4.84 -29.67
C ALA A 73 19.02 -3.95 -29.13
N PRO A 74 19.76 -4.39 -28.11
CA PRO A 74 20.84 -3.58 -27.54
C PRO A 74 21.80 -3.19 -28.66
N THR A 75 21.90 -1.89 -28.91
CA THR A 75 22.83 -1.35 -29.89
C THR A 75 24.26 -1.67 -29.44
N LYS A 76 25.16 -1.92 -30.40
CA LYS A 76 26.61 -2.05 -30.13
C LYS A 76 27.05 -0.93 -29.17
N LYS A 77 27.88 -1.27 -28.16
CA LYS A 77 28.43 -0.31 -27.18
C LYS A 77 28.84 0.98 -27.88
N GLY A 78 28.17 2.09 -27.57
CA GLY A 78 28.49 3.43 -28.07
C GLY A 78 27.50 4.05 -29.05
N ALA A 79 26.41 3.39 -29.45
CA ALA A 79 25.36 4.05 -30.22
C ALA A 79 24.33 4.71 -29.29
N THR A 80 24.00 5.98 -29.56
CA THR A 80 22.85 6.67 -28.96
C THR A 80 21.55 5.94 -29.36
N PRO A 81 20.63 5.63 -28.41
CA PRO A 81 19.36 5.03 -28.75
C PRO A 81 18.60 5.92 -29.73
N SER A 82 18.08 5.33 -30.81
CA SER A 82 17.18 6.04 -31.71
C SER A 82 15.92 6.46 -30.92
N PRO A 83 15.38 7.66 -31.17
CA PRO A 83 14.13 8.06 -30.55
C PRO A 83 13.03 7.02 -30.85
N PRO A 84 12.12 6.73 -29.91
CA PRO A 84 11.00 5.86 -30.19
C PRO A 84 10.20 6.42 -31.38
N PRO A 85 9.67 5.55 -32.26
CA PRO A 85 8.83 5.99 -33.36
C PRO A 85 7.63 6.78 -32.82
N PRO A 86 7.08 7.73 -33.58
CA PRO A 86 5.89 8.46 -33.16
C PRO A 86 4.76 7.47 -32.83
N PRO A 87 3.89 7.80 -31.85
CA PRO A 87 2.77 6.95 -31.48
C PRO A 87 1.92 6.67 -32.71
N THR A 88 1.78 5.40 -33.06
CA THR A 88 1.06 4.97 -34.26
C THR A 88 0.00 3.96 -33.87
N ILE A 89 -1.24 4.26 -34.26
CA ILE A 89 -2.38 3.36 -34.05
C ILE A 89 -2.66 2.55 -35.31
N GLU A 90 -3.09 1.30 -35.11
CA GLU A 90 -3.80 0.53 -36.12
C GLU A 90 -5.26 0.44 -35.75
N VAL A 91 -6.13 0.53 -36.76
CA VAL A 91 -7.57 0.46 -36.57
C VAL A 91 -8.10 -0.79 -37.26
N TYR A 92 -8.92 -1.54 -36.55
CA TYR A 92 -9.53 -2.77 -37.05
C TYR A 92 -11.05 -2.65 -36.94
N ILE A 93 -11.71 -2.48 -38.08
CA ILE A 93 -13.16 -2.32 -38.19
C ILE A 93 -13.79 -3.62 -38.66
N ASN A 94 -14.94 -3.96 -38.09
CA ASN A 94 -15.67 -5.20 -38.32
C ASN A 94 -14.79 -6.47 -38.29
N PRO A 95 -13.89 -6.63 -37.31
CA PRO A 95 -12.93 -7.72 -37.31
C PRO A 95 -13.59 -9.07 -37.00
N LYS A 96 -13.04 -10.12 -37.62
CA LYS A 96 -13.36 -11.53 -37.36
C LYS A 96 -12.11 -12.40 -37.40
N ILE A 97 -12.00 -13.37 -36.49
CA ILE A 97 -10.97 -14.40 -36.54
C ILE A 97 -11.35 -15.41 -37.63
N VAL A 98 -10.51 -15.58 -38.64
CA VAL A 98 -10.72 -16.50 -39.77
C VAL A 98 -9.85 -17.75 -39.70
N LYS A 99 -8.82 -17.76 -38.84
CA LYS A 99 -7.95 -18.93 -38.61
C LYS A 99 -7.31 -18.86 -37.23
N THR A 100 -7.18 -20.01 -36.57
CA THR A 100 -6.46 -20.15 -35.30
C THR A 100 -5.46 -21.31 -35.36
N SER A 101 -4.41 -21.26 -34.54
CA SER A 101 -3.52 -22.40 -34.31
C SER A 101 -4.21 -23.47 -33.45
N ARG A 102 -3.82 -24.74 -33.58
CA ARG A 102 -4.27 -25.78 -32.62
C ARG A 102 -3.67 -25.57 -31.24
N LYS A 103 -2.40 -25.14 -31.20
CA LYS A 103 -1.67 -24.87 -29.95
C LYS A 103 -2.22 -23.61 -29.29
N ARG A 104 -2.48 -23.73 -27.99
CA ARG A 104 -2.84 -22.64 -27.08
C ARG A 104 -1.74 -22.46 -26.05
N ALA A 105 -1.54 -21.23 -25.61
CA ALA A 105 -0.60 -20.86 -24.56
C ALA A 105 -1.33 -20.13 -23.44
N GLU A 106 -0.79 -20.23 -22.24
CA GLU A 106 -1.20 -19.39 -21.12
C GLU A 106 -0.79 -17.95 -21.41
N ALA A 107 -1.71 -17.02 -21.18
CA ALA A 107 -1.54 -15.60 -21.45
C ALA A 107 -2.04 -14.81 -20.24
N ASP A 108 -1.14 -14.09 -19.58
CA ASP A 108 -1.53 -13.19 -18.50
C ASP A 108 -2.16 -11.93 -19.10
N GLU A 109 -3.36 -11.61 -18.63
CA GLU A 109 -4.21 -10.53 -19.12
C GLU A 109 -4.64 -9.60 -17.99
N GLY A 110 -4.81 -8.33 -18.36
CA GLY A 110 -5.53 -7.31 -17.60
C GLY A 110 -6.33 -6.46 -18.59
N CYS A 111 -7.32 -5.72 -18.10
CA CYS A 111 -8.21 -4.93 -18.96
C CYS A 111 -8.46 -3.54 -18.37
N LEU A 112 -8.40 -2.50 -19.20
CA LEU A 112 -8.70 -1.12 -18.80
C LEU A 112 -10.16 -0.92 -18.36
N SER A 113 -11.07 -1.82 -18.75
CA SER A 113 -12.47 -1.85 -18.32
C SER A 113 -12.73 -2.76 -17.12
N VAL A 114 -11.75 -3.55 -16.68
CA VAL A 114 -11.82 -4.33 -15.45
C VAL A 114 -10.61 -3.98 -14.60
N HIS A 115 -10.55 -2.70 -14.23
CA HIS A 115 -9.34 -2.12 -13.67
C HIS A 115 -8.88 -2.84 -12.40
N GLY A 116 -7.56 -3.01 -12.28
CA GLY A 116 -6.95 -3.70 -11.14
C GLY A 116 -7.16 -5.22 -11.12
N VAL A 117 -7.88 -5.83 -12.07
CA VAL A 117 -8.00 -7.29 -12.15
C VAL A 117 -7.03 -7.84 -13.19
N TYR A 118 -6.29 -8.88 -12.80
CA TYR A 118 -5.41 -9.64 -13.66
C TYR A 118 -5.74 -11.12 -13.56
N GLY A 119 -5.46 -11.88 -14.60
CA GLY A 119 -5.64 -13.33 -14.59
C GLY A 119 -4.97 -13.99 -15.78
N THR A 120 -4.91 -15.31 -15.76
CA THR A 120 -4.31 -16.10 -16.83
C THR A 120 -5.41 -16.71 -17.70
N THR A 121 -5.43 -16.37 -18.98
CA THR A 121 -6.32 -16.99 -19.99
C THR A 121 -5.56 -18.02 -20.82
N LYS A 122 -6.26 -18.79 -21.65
CA LYS A 122 -5.67 -19.70 -22.64
C LYS A 122 -5.99 -19.22 -24.05
N ARG A 123 -5.01 -18.61 -24.73
CA ARG A 123 -5.15 -18.02 -26.06
C ARG A 123 -4.48 -18.87 -27.14
N HIS A 124 -4.92 -18.72 -28.38
CA HIS A 124 -4.26 -19.36 -29.52
C HIS A 124 -2.92 -18.67 -29.78
N GLU A 125 -1.83 -19.43 -29.88
CA GLU A 125 -0.49 -18.84 -30.12
C GLU A 125 -0.41 -18.04 -31.42
N ARG A 126 -1.28 -18.36 -32.40
CA ARG A 126 -1.41 -17.64 -33.65
C ARG A 126 -2.88 -17.54 -34.05
N VAL A 127 -3.26 -16.35 -34.51
CA VAL A 127 -4.57 -16.10 -35.12
C VAL A 127 -4.40 -15.37 -36.45
N THR A 128 -5.40 -15.46 -37.31
CA THR A 128 -5.53 -14.60 -38.48
C THR A 128 -6.88 -13.92 -38.41
N ILE A 129 -6.88 -12.61 -38.48
CA ILE A 129 -8.11 -11.81 -38.55
C ILE A 129 -8.34 -11.30 -39.97
N GLN A 130 -9.61 -11.11 -40.31
CA GLN A 130 -10.06 -10.30 -41.43
C GLN A 130 -10.79 -9.09 -40.85
N ALA A 131 -10.48 -7.89 -41.33
CA ALA A 131 -11.06 -6.63 -40.87
C ALA A 131 -11.11 -5.62 -42.03
N GLN A 132 -11.61 -4.42 -41.75
CA GLN A 132 -11.61 -3.27 -42.63
C GLN A 132 -10.80 -2.12 -42.00
N ASN A 133 -10.16 -1.33 -42.83
CA ASN A 133 -9.53 -0.06 -42.45
C ASN A 133 -10.58 1.06 -42.40
N PRO A 134 -10.25 2.24 -41.82
CA PRO A 134 -11.16 3.40 -41.79
C PRO A 134 -11.64 3.90 -43.16
N ASP A 135 -10.87 3.64 -44.22
CA ASP A 135 -11.20 3.94 -45.61
C ASP A 135 -12.11 2.90 -46.29
N GLY A 136 -12.51 1.85 -45.55
CA GLY A 136 -13.34 0.74 -46.04
C GLY A 136 -12.57 -0.40 -46.70
N SER A 137 -11.27 -0.24 -46.95
CA SER A 137 -10.46 -1.28 -47.57
C SER A 137 -10.32 -2.50 -46.66
N THR A 138 -10.45 -3.70 -47.23
CA THR A 138 -10.35 -4.95 -46.45
C THR A 138 -8.89 -5.33 -46.22
N LEU A 139 -8.59 -5.82 -45.02
CA LEU A 139 -7.29 -6.36 -44.66
C LEU A 139 -7.43 -7.77 -44.07
N LYS A 140 -6.38 -8.58 -44.26
CA LYS A 140 -6.23 -9.88 -43.61
C LYS A 140 -4.85 -9.95 -42.97
N ARG A 141 -4.81 -10.25 -41.68
CA ARG A 141 -3.58 -10.18 -40.90
C ARG A 141 -3.39 -11.39 -40.00
N GLY A 142 -2.26 -12.06 -40.18
CA GLY A 142 -1.78 -13.07 -39.24
C GLY A 142 -1.03 -12.42 -38.07
N ALA A 143 -1.24 -12.94 -36.87
CA ALA A 143 -0.58 -12.52 -35.65
C ALA A 143 -0.08 -13.74 -34.86
N GLY A 144 0.95 -13.54 -34.05
CA GLY A 144 1.44 -14.52 -33.09
C GLY A 144 1.94 -13.83 -31.81
N GLY A 145 2.08 -14.59 -30.73
CA GLY A 145 2.49 -14.04 -29.43
C GLY A 145 1.53 -12.98 -28.92
N LEU A 146 2.06 -11.87 -28.38
CA LEU A 146 1.26 -10.78 -27.80
C LEU A 146 0.21 -10.22 -28.76
N LEU A 147 0.51 -10.08 -30.06
CA LEU A 147 -0.46 -9.55 -31.01
C LEU A 147 -1.64 -10.52 -31.25
N ALA A 148 -1.42 -11.84 -31.15
CA ALA A 148 -2.50 -12.81 -31.24
C ALA A 148 -3.42 -12.72 -30.01
N GLN A 149 -2.80 -12.61 -28.82
CA GLN A 149 -3.51 -12.37 -27.56
C GLN A 149 -4.36 -11.09 -27.63
N ILE A 150 -3.81 -9.98 -28.10
CA ILE A 150 -4.54 -8.72 -28.28
C ILE A 150 -5.76 -8.93 -29.19
N PHE A 151 -5.59 -9.55 -30.36
CA PHE A 151 -6.71 -9.77 -31.27
C PHE A 151 -7.82 -10.63 -30.68
N GLU A 152 -7.47 -11.68 -29.93
CA GLU A 152 -8.46 -12.51 -29.25
C GLU A 152 -9.16 -11.71 -28.14
N HIS A 153 -8.42 -10.95 -27.33
CA HIS A 153 -8.96 -10.12 -26.24
C HIS A 153 -9.90 -9.01 -26.74
N GLU A 154 -9.47 -8.23 -27.74
CA GLU A 154 -10.31 -7.16 -28.28
C GLU A 154 -11.57 -7.71 -28.97
N ILE A 155 -11.47 -8.88 -29.62
CA ILE A 155 -12.64 -9.51 -30.23
C ILE A 155 -13.60 -10.06 -29.18
N ASP A 156 -13.13 -10.50 -28.02
CA ASP A 156 -13.99 -10.85 -26.88
C ASP A 156 -14.82 -9.64 -26.44
N HIS A 157 -14.19 -8.46 -26.28
CA HIS A 157 -14.90 -7.21 -25.98
C HIS A 157 -16.00 -6.89 -27.01
N LEU A 158 -15.73 -7.10 -28.30
CA LEU A 158 -16.73 -6.91 -29.36
C LEU A 158 -17.88 -7.92 -29.32
N ASN A 159 -17.72 -9.02 -28.59
CA ASN A 159 -18.73 -10.05 -28.40
C ASN A 159 -19.38 -9.98 -27.00
N GLY A 160 -19.11 -8.94 -26.23
CA GLY A 160 -19.67 -8.77 -24.88
C GLY A 160 -19.02 -9.68 -23.82
N ILE A 161 -17.83 -10.19 -24.10
CA ILE A 161 -17.09 -11.10 -23.22
C ILE A 161 -15.94 -10.31 -22.59
N LEU A 162 -15.83 -10.38 -21.26
CA LEU A 162 -14.67 -9.87 -20.55
C LEU A 162 -13.70 -11.02 -20.27
N PHE A 163 -12.40 -10.75 -20.26
CA PHE A 163 -11.40 -11.80 -20.03
C PHE A 163 -11.62 -12.53 -18.69
N THR A 164 -12.20 -11.86 -17.69
CA THR A 164 -12.58 -12.45 -16.39
C THR A 164 -13.61 -13.56 -16.49
N ASP A 165 -14.36 -13.65 -17.59
CA ASP A 165 -15.38 -14.69 -17.79
C ASP A 165 -14.75 -16.08 -18.00
N HIS A 166 -13.49 -16.13 -18.44
CA HIS A 166 -12.76 -17.38 -18.71
C HIS A 166 -11.31 -17.38 -18.20
N ALA A 167 -10.90 -16.36 -17.45
CA ALA A 167 -9.58 -16.31 -16.81
C ALA A 167 -9.52 -17.22 -15.59
N GLU A 168 -8.39 -17.92 -15.47
CA GLU A 168 -8.00 -18.66 -14.28
C GLU A 168 -7.03 -17.80 -13.44
N ARG A 169 -6.81 -18.15 -12.16
CA ARG A 169 -5.86 -17.45 -11.28
C ARG A 169 -6.09 -15.92 -11.20
N LEU A 170 -7.35 -15.52 -11.06
CA LEU A 170 -7.70 -14.10 -10.92
C LEU A 170 -7.07 -13.49 -9.66
N ILE A 171 -6.38 -12.37 -9.85
CA ILE A 171 -5.82 -11.52 -8.81
C ILE A 171 -6.49 -10.15 -8.95
N ARG A 172 -7.11 -9.66 -7.88
CA ARG A 172 -7.67 -8.31 -7.82
C ARG A 172 -6.73 -7.44 -7.01
N ILE A 173 -6.10 -6.50 -7.69
CA ILE A 173 -5.41 -5.33 -7.14
C ILE A 173 -6.51 -4.30 -6.86
N PRO A 174 -6.87 -4.03 -5.60
CA PRO A 174 -7.99 -3.13 -5.32
C PRO A 174 -7.61 -1.66 -5.60
N GLU A 175 -8.62 -0.81 -5.80
CA GLU A 175 -8.55 0.55 -6.37
C GLU A 175 -7.55 1.51 -5.68
N GLY A 176 -7.09 1.20 -4.47
CA GLY A 176 -6.03 1.93 -3.77
C GLY A 176 -4.65 1.89 -4.45
N SER A 177 -4.46 1.07 -5.50
CA SER A 177 -3.23 1.00 -6.30
C SER A 177 -3.18 1.96 -7.48
N LEU A 178 -4.20 2.80 -7.71
CA LEU A 178 -4.21 3.79 -8.80
C LEU A 178 -3.12 4.86 -8.66
N HIS A 179 -2.59 5.05 -7.44
CA HIS A 179 -1.50 5.97 -7.16
C HIS A 179 -0.30 5.23 -6.56
N PRO A 180 0.77 4.98 -7.35
CA PRO A 180 1.96 4.31 -6.84
C PRO A 180 2.57 5.10 -5.68
N PHE A 181 2.96 4.39 -4.63
CA PHE A 181 3.55 4.99 -3.43
C PHE A 181 4.66 4.13 -2.83
N VAL A 182 5.51 4.75 -2.03
CA VAL A 182 6.57 4.09 -1.28
C VAL A 182 6.16 3.94 0.18
N PHE A 183 6.34 2.75 0.76
CA PHE A 183 6.07 2.50 2.18
C PHE A 183 7.37 2.37 2.98
N PHE A 184 7.52 3.15 4.04
CA PHE A 184 8.65 3.09 4.96
C PHE A 184 8.20 2.52 6.31
N GLY A 185 8.80 1.43 6.77
CA GLY A 185 8.47 0.90 8.08
C GLY A 185 9.19 -0.38 8.46
N THR A 186 9.50 -0.55 9.74
CA THR A 186 10.38 -1.64 10.24
C THR A 186 9.75 -2.51 11.33
N PRO A 187 9.29 -1.97 12.48
CA PRO A 187 8.81 -2.80 13.59
C PRO A 187 7.46 -3.46 13.27
N LYS A 188 7.02 -4.38 14.15
CA LYS A 188 5.76 -5.12 13.98
C LYS A 188 4.56 -4.21 13.72
N VAL A 189 4.46 -3.08 14.42
CA VAL A 189 3.40 -2.08 14.21
C VAL A 189 3.33 -1.60 12.75
N ALA A 190 4.47 -1.45 12.06
CA ALA A 190 4.51 -1.07 10.65
C ALA A 190 4.08 -2.22 9.74
N GLY A 191 4.54 -3.44 10.03
CA GLY A 191 4.11 -4.64 9.31
C GLY A 191 2.61 -4.90 9.44
N ASP A 192 2.05 -4.79 10.65
CA ASP A 192 0.62 -4.96 10.89
C ASP A 192 -0.21 -3.88 10.17
N THR A 193 0.27 -2.64 10.15
CA THR A 193 -0.38 -1.55 9.38
C THR A 193 -0.35 -1.86 7.87
N LEU A 194 0.82 -2.28 7.35
CA LEU A 194 0.98 -2.64 5.95
C LEU A 194 0.08 -3.82 5.55
N ALA A 195 -0.05 -4.84 6.40
CA ALA A 195 -0.93 -5.97 6.14
C ALA A 195 -2.38 -5.52 5.91
N ILE A 196 -2.90 -4.64 6.76
CA ILE A 196 -4.25 -4.08 6.61
C ILE A 196 -4.34 -3.23 5.35
N LEU A 197 -3.33 -2.40 5.04
CA LEU A 197 -3.31 -1.62 3.81
C LEU A 197 -3.41 -2.53 2.56
N ILE A 198 -2.63 -3.62 2.51
CA ILE A 198 -2.68 -4.61 1.42
C ILE A 198 -4.06 -5.27 1.34
N GLU A 199 -4.64 -5.68 2.46
CA GLU A 199 -5.99 -6.26 2.52
C GLU A 199 -7.08 -5.28 2.03
N ARG A 200 -6.86 -3.97 2.23
CA ARG A 200 -7.72 -2.89 1.72
C ARG A 200 -7.34 -2.44 0.30
N GLY A 201 -6.29 -3.03 -0.28
CA GLY A 201 -5.83 -2.80 -1.63
C GLY A 201 -4.88 -1.64 -1.88
N PHE A 202 -4.35 -1.06 -0.81
CA PHE A 202 -3.27 -0.08 -0.88
C PHE A 202 -1.94 -0.83 -0.91
N ILE A 203 -1.52 -1.22 -2.11
CA ILE A 203 -0.28 -1.98 -2.33
C ILE A 203 0.85 -1.02 -2.74
N PRO A 204 1.94 -0.90 -1.95
CA PRO A 204 3.05 -0.03 -2.30
C PRO A 204 3.86 -0.56 -3.49
N SER A 205 4.43 0.36 -4.27
CA SER A 205 5.34 0.04 -5.38
C SER A 205 6.74 -0.35 -4.88
N LEU A 206 7.14 0.16 -3.72
CA LEU A 206 8.40 -0.16 -3.05
C LEU A 206 8.20 -0.10 -1.53
N ILE A 207 8.76 -1.08 -0.84
CA ILE A 207 8.88 -1.10 0.63
C ILE A 207 10.31 -0.79 1.04
N ILE A 208 10.46 0.05 2.05
CA ILE A 208 11.73 0.40 2.67
C ILE A 208 11.68 0.05 4.15
N THR A 209 12.56 -0.86 4.55
CA THR A 209 12.68 -1.33 5.93
C THR A 209 14.15 -1.36 6.33
N SER A 210 14.44 -1.39 7.63
CA SER A 210 15.81 -1.61 8.08
C SER A 210 16.33 -3.01 7.66
N PRO A 211 17.66 -3.17 7.54
CA PRO A 211 18.32 -4.45 7.34
C PRO A 211 17.93 -5.48 8.40
N ASP A 212 18.18 -6.75 8.07
CA ASP A 212 17.94 -7.86 8.98
C ASP A 212 18.80 -7.69 10.22
N ALA A 213 18.19 -7.84 11.39
CA ALA A 213 18.85 -7.58 12.67
C ALA A 213 18.90 -8.86 13.51
N PRO A 214 19.95 -9.05 14.34
CA PRO A 214 20.00 -10.14 15.30
C PRO A 214 18.79 -10.13 16.24
N ARG A 215 18.07 -11.25 16.35
CA ARG A 215 16.95 -11.41 17.29
C ARG A 215 17.04 -12.71 18.09
N GLY A 216 16.43 -12.68 19.28
CA GLY A 216 16.26 -13.86 20.14
C GLY A 216 17.55 -14.36 20.81
N ARG A 217 17.44 -15.49 21.51
CA ARG A 217 18.60 -16.20 22.07
C ARG A 217 19.33 -16.89 20.92
N GLY A 218 20.60 -16.52 20.67
CA GLY A 218 21.39 -17.00 19.53
C GLY A 218 21.66 -15.96 18.45
N LEU A 219 21.06 -14.76 18.54
CA LEU A 219 21.38 -13.60 17.69
C LEU A 219 21.29 -13.87 16.18
N THR A 220 20.38 -14.75 15.76
CA THR A 220 20.15 -15.05 14.35
C THR A 220 19.65 -13.80 13.63
N LEU A 221 20.27 -13.48 12.49
CA LEU A 221 19.80 -12.41 11.61
C LEU A 221 18.39 -12.73 11.15
N THR A 222 17.45 -11.87 11.53
CA THR A 222 16.02 -12.09 11.31
C THR A 222 15.45 -10.90 10.54
N PRO A 223 14.72 -11.14 9.44
CA PRO A 223 14.04 -10.07 8.72
C PRO A 223 12.97 -9.41 9.57
N SER A 224 12.73 -8.13 9.32
CA SER A 224 11.60 -7.41 9.92
C SER A 224 10.26 -7.99 9.49
N GLU A 225 9.21 -7.76 10.26
CA GLU A 225 7.86 -8.21 9.87
C GLU A 225 7.42 -7.55 8.57
N THR A 226 7.78 -6.27 8.35
CA THR A 226 7.55 -5.58 7.08
C THR A 226 8.26 -6.26 5.92
N LYS A 227 9.54 -6.66 6.08
CA LYS A 227 10.30 -7.35 5.02
C LYS A 227 9.68 -8.71 4.70
N LYS A 228 9.25 -9.47 5.71
CA LYS A 228 8.58 -10.76 5.51
C LYS A 228 7.30 -10.59 4.68
N LEU A 229 6.49 -9.58 4.99
CA LEU A 229 5.29 -9.26 4.21
C LEU A 229 5.64 -8.87 2.77
N ALA A 230 6.62 -7.99 2.58
CA ALA A 230 7.07 -7.61 1.24
C ALA A 230 7.42 -8.83 0.38
N LEU A 231 8.22 -9.75 0.93
CA LEU A 231 8.61 -10.99 0.25
C LEU A 231 7.42 -11.91 -0.02
N ALA A 232 6.49 -12.03 0.93
CA ALA A 232 5.30 -12.90 0.78
C ALA A 232 4.36 -12.42 -0.34
N TYR A 233 4.24 -11.10 -0.53
CA TYR A 233 3.40 -10.49 -1.56
C TYR A 233 4.15 -10.11 -2.84
N GLY A 234 5.44 -10.46 -2.96
CA GLY A 234 6.24 -10.14 -4.14
C GLY A 234 6.49 -8.65 -4.37
N ILE A 235 6.37 -7.82 -3.32
CA ILE A 235 6.56 -6.37 -3.40
C ILE A 235 8.07 -6.06 -3.34
N PRO A 236 8.60 -5.20 -4.24
CA PRO A 236 9.99 -4.76 -4.17
C PRO A 236 10.34 -4.22 -2.79
N VAL A 237 11.50 -4.62 -2.27
CA VAL A 237 11.98 -4.18 -0.96
C VAL A 237 13.45 -3.76 -1.04
N ILE A 238 13.76 -2.59 -0.49
CA ILE A 238 15.15 -2.17 -0.25
C ILE A 238 15.39 -2.03 1.25
N THR A 239 16.59 -2.43 1.68
CA THR A 239 17.00 -2.37 3.09
C THR A 239 18.28 -1.57 3.26
N PRO A 240 18.23 -0.26 2.99
CA PRO A 240 19.43 0.57 3.09
C PRO A 240 19.92 0.61 4.54
N GLU A 241 21.21 0.75 4.80
CA GLU A 241 21.71 1.07 6.15
C GLU A 241 21.35 2.53 6.51
N LYS A 242 21.55 3.45 5.56
CA LYS A 242 21.27 4.88 5.67
C LYS A 242 20.48 5.37 4.47
N LEU A 243 19.71 6.43 4.65
CA LEU A 243 19.05 7.13 3.54
C LEU A 243 20.05 8.12 2.91
N ASP A 244 21.04 7.59 2.22
CA ASP A 244 22.06 8.37 1.50
C ASP A 244 21.58 8.86 0.13
N ALA A 245 22.42 9.63 -0.58
CA ALA A 245 22.06 10.24 -1.85
C ALA A 245 21.69 9.21 -2.92
N GLU A 246 22.36 8.05 -2.95
CA GLU A 246 22.07 6.96 -3.89
C GLU A 246 20.70 6.35 -3.59
N THR A 247 20.42 6.04 -2.31
CA THR A 247 19.12 5.53 -1.87
C THR A 247 18.00 6.52 -2.20
N VAL A 248 18.21 7.81 -1.92
CA VAL A 248 17.22 8.86 -2.21
C VAL A 248 16.98 8.99 -3.72
N ALA A 249 18.02 8.93 -4.54
CA ALA A 249 17.88 8.97 -6.00
C ALA A 249 17.11 7.76 -6.54
N ALA A 250 17.37 6.55 -6.01
CA ALA A 250 16.62 5.35 -6.37
C ALA A 250 15.13 5.46 -6.02
N ILE A 251 14.81 6.03 -4.86
CA ILE A 251 13.43 6.26 -4.42
C ILE A 251 12.74 7.31 -5.31
N ALA A 252 13.41 8.45 -5.54
CA ALA A 252 12.87 9.53 -6.36
C ALA A 252 12.63 9.11 -7.81
N GLY A 253 13.49 8.22 -8.35
CA GLY A 253 13.36 7.68 -9.70
C GLY A 253 12.09 6.87 -9.96
N LEU A 254 11.35 6.47 -8.92
CA LEU A 254 10.04 5.83 -9.05
C LEU A 254 8.92 6.79 -9.48
N GLY A 255 9.11 8.11 -9.32
CA GLY A 255 8.11 9.11 -9.69
C GLY A 255 6.81 9.06 -8.87
N CYS A 256 6.84 8.47 -7.66
CA CYS A 256 5.68 8.46 -6.77
C CYS A 256 5.36 9.87 -6.25
N GLU A 257 4.08 10.23 -6.21
CA GLU A 257 3.66 11.56 -5.72
C GLU A 257 3.75 11.68 -4.20
N TYR A 258 3.63 10.57 -3.48
CA TYR A 258 3.65 10.50 -2.02
C TYR A 258 4.33 9.22 -1.52
N ALA A 259 4.62 9.22 -0.22
CA ALA A 259 5.04 8.03 0.52
C ALA A 259 4.27 7.92 1.83
N VAL A 260 4.23 6.72 2.39
CA VAL A 260 3.67 6.43 3.73
C VAL A 260 4.80 5.98 4.64
N CYS A 261 4.92 6.59 5.82
CA CYS A 261 5.87 6.23 6.85
C CYS A 261 5.13 5.72 8.09
N VAL A 262 5.52 4.54 8.57
CA VAL A 262 5.03 3.95 9.82
C VAL A 262 6.24 3.43 10.59
N ALA A 263 6.62 4.15 11.65
CA ALA A 263 7.65 3.70 12.61
C ALA A 263 8.98 3.23 11.96
N TYR A 264 9.48 3.89 10.92
CA TYR A 264 10.72 3.46 10.24
C TYR A 264 11.99 3.61 11.10
N GLY A 265 12.04 4.64 11.96
CA GLY A 265 13.08 4.83 12.97
C GLY A 265 14.37 5.52 12.49
N LYS A 266 14.50 5.79 11.18
CA LYS A 266 15.60 6.60 10.63
C LYS A 266 15.16 8.02 10.36
N ILE A 267 16.13 8.94 10.40
CA ILE A 267 15.91 10.35 10.06
C ILE A 267 15.81 10.47 8.54
N PHE A 268 14.75 11.10 8.06
CA PHE A 268 14.56 11.38 6.65
C PHE A 268 15.37 12.64 6.29
N PRO A 269 16.28 12.57 5.32
CA PRO A 269 16.90 13.78 4.80
C PRO A 269 15.85 14.63 4.10
N GLU A 270 16.02 15.95 4.14
CA GLU A 270 15.09 16.92 3.55
C GLU A 270 14.92 16.71 2.04
N THR A 271 15.98 16.25 1.36
CA THR A 271 15.95 15.86 -0.06
C THR A 271 14.98 14.72 -0.33
N LEU A 272 14.83 13.76 0.59
CA LEU A 272 13.87 12.67 0.45
C LEU A 272 12.45 13.15 0.73
N ILE A 273 12.25 13.98 1.76
CA ILE A 273 10.93 14.53 2.08
C ILE A 273 10.40 15.32 0.88
N ASN A 274 11.25 16.14 0.27
CA ASN A 274 10.92 16.99 -0.88
C ASN A 274 10.85 16.23 -2.21
N ALA A 275 11.27 14.95 -2.27
CA ALA A 275 11.17 14.14 -3.48
C ALA A 275 9.72 13.77 -3.83
N PHE A 276 8.80 13.91 -2.87
CA PHE A 276 7.39 13.58 -3.02
C PHE A 276 6.55 14.87 -3.08
N PRO A 277 5.94 15.22 -4.23
CA PRO A 277 5.11 16.43 -4.37
C PRO A 277 3.98 16.55 -3.35
N LYS A 278 3.29 15.44 -3.03
CA LYS A 278 2.23 15.36 -2.01
C LYS A 278 2.80 15.04 -0.62
N GLY A 279 4.11 14.83 -0.51
CA GLY A 279 4.86 14.65 0.73
C GLY A 279 4.91 13.21 1.26
N VAL A 280 5.64 13.03 2.35
CA VAL A 280 5.67 11.77 3.11
C VAL A 280 4.62 11.84 4.21
N LEU A 281 3.65 10.94 4.20
CA LEU A 281 2.56 10.87 5.17
C LEU A 281 2.97 9.94 6.32
N ASN A 282 2.94 10.43 7.55
CA ASN A 282 3.31 9.64 8.73
C ASN A 282 2.06 9.27 9.54
N VAL A 283 1.96 7.98 9.91
CA VAL A 283 0.97 7.49 10.87
C VAL A 283 1.52 7.64 12.28
N HIS A 284 0.95 8.57 13.05
CA HIS A 284 1.38 8.85 14.41
C HIS A 284 0.33 8.42 15.43
N TYR A 285 0.69 7.56 16.38
CA TYR A 285 -0.24 6.93 17.32
C TYR A 285 -0.55 7.79 18.57
N SER A 286 -0.81 9.08 18.35
CA SER A 286 -1.44 9.99 19.30
C SER A 286 -2.27 11.03 18.56
N LEU A 287 -3.03 11.83 19.32
CA LEU A 287 -3.67 13.04 18.84
C LEU A 287 -2.67 14.20 18.88
N LEU A 288 -1.92 14.41 17.79
CA LEU A 288 -1.00 15.54 17.65
C LEU A 288 -1.74 16.88 17.90
N PRO A 289 -1.06 17.88 18.48
CA PRO A 289 0.37 17.96 18.76
C PRO A 289 0.84 17.24 20.04
N LYS A 290 -0.05 16.56 20.79
CA LYS A 290 0.39 15.79 21.96
C LYS A 290 1.26 14.60 21.55
N TYR A 291 2.29 14.36 22.35
CA TYR A 291 3.15 13.18 22.29
C TYR A 291 3.92 13.01 20.96
N ARG A 292 4.48 14.10 20.42
CA ARG A 292 5.47 14.05 19.33
C ARG A 292 6.66 13.18 19.73
N GLY A 293 7.09 12.26 18.88
CA GLY A 293 8.26 11.42 19.09
C GLY A 293 7.97 9.91 19.19
N ALA A 294 8.80 9.21 19.96
CA ALA A 294 9.07 7.80 19.70
C ALA A 294 8.02 6.82 20.26
N THR A 295 7.33 7.16 21.34
CA THR A 295 6.44 6.22 22.08
C THR A 295 5.12 6.87 22.50
N PRO A 296 4.33 7.40 21.52
CA PRO A 296 3.14 8.19 21.81
C PRO A 296 2.07 7.42 22.59
N LEU A 297 1.80 6.17 22.22
CA LEU A 297 0.84 5.30 22.91
C LEU A 297 1.22 5.09 24.38
N GLU A 298 2.47 4.71 24.64
CA GLU A 298 2.95 4.46 25.99
C GLU A 298 2.91 5.73 26.82
N THR A 299 3.27 6.88 26.22
CA THR A 299 3.22 8.17 26.91
C THR A 299 1.80 8.58 27.30
N ALA A 300 0.80 8.30 26.45
CA ALA A 300 -0.61 8.53 26.79
C ALA A 300 -1.06 7.67 27.99
N LEU A 301 -0.67 6.39 28.01
CA LEU A 301 -0.97 5.47 29.13
C LEU A 301 -0.25 5.88 30.42
N LEU A 302 1.01 6.31 30.33
CA LEU A 302 1.79 6.82 31.46
C LEU A 302 1.14 8.07 32.07
N SER A 303 0.64 8.97 31.22
CA SER A 303 -0.06 10.19 31.62
C SER A 303 -1.44 9.91 32.24
N GLY A 304 -1.97 8.70 32.07
CA GLY A 304 -3.30 8.33 32.53
C GLY A 304 -4.40 9.00 31.72
N ASP A 305 -4.13 9.33 30.44
CA ASP A 305 -5.11 9.96 29.55
C ASP A 305 -6.32 9.03 29.36
N ALA A 306 -7.53 9.57 29.47
CA ALA A 306 -8.79 8.82 29.29
C ALA A 306 -9.13 8.54 27.80
N GLY A 307 -8.34 9.09 26.88
CA GLY A 307 -8.50 8.91 25.45
C GLY A 307 -7.21 9.22 24.70
N THR A 308 -7.00 8.55 23.58
CA THR A 308 -5.88 8.76 22.66
C THR A 308 -6.41 8.70 21.22
N GLY A 309 -5.55 8.47 20.23
CA GLY A 309 -5.98 8.35 18.85
C GLY A 309 -4.82 8.18 17.89
N VAL A 310 -5.13 8.37 16.62
CA VAL A 310 -4.16 8.34 15.53
C VAL A 310 -4.25 9.65 14.76
N THR A 311 -3.09 10.13 14.31
CA THR A 311 -2.98 11.28 13.42
C THR A 311 -2.26 10.87 12.15
N ILE A 312 -2.80 11.25 11.00
CA ILE A 312 -2.06 11.29 9.73
C ILE A 312 -1.55 12.71 9.56
N GLN A 313 -0.23 12.87 9.45
CA GLN A 313 0.41 14.16 9.22
C GLN A 313 1.34 14.10 8.02
N LYS A 314 1.63 15.25 7.43
CA LYS A 314 2.77 15.40 6.52
C LYS A 314 4.06 15.44 7.35
N MET A 315 5.09 14.74 6.92
CA MET A 315 6.40 14.85 7.57
C MET A 315 7.05 16.18 7.22
N THR A 316 7.68 16.77 8.22
CA THR A 316 8.62 17.89 8.09
C THR A 316 9.98 17.47 8.63
N LYS A 317 10.97 18.34 8.48
CA LYS A 317 12.29 18.18 9.13
C LYS A 317 12.18 18.12 10.65
N GLU A 318 11.28 18.93 11.22
CA GLU A 318 10.97 18.87 12.65
C GLU A 318 10.14 17.61 12.96
N LEU A 319 10.53 16.91 14.03
CA LEU A 319 9.96 15.64 14.46
C LEU A 319 8.47 15.77 14.79
N ASP A 320 7.64 15.06 14.01
CA ASP A 320 6.19 14.96 14.18
C ASP A 320 5.46 16.32 14.30
N ALA A 321 5.98 17.33 13.61
CA ALA A 321 5.50 18.70 13.70
C ALA A 321 4.74 19.18 12.46
N GLY A 322 4.63 18.35 11.42
CA GLY A 322 4.04 18.76 10.17
C GLY A 322 2.52 18.78 10.21
N ASP A 323 1.95 19.37 9.16
CA ASP A 323 0.52 19.63 9.11
C ASP A 323 -0.31 18.34 9.16
N ILE A 324 -1.40 18.40 9.91
CA ILE A 324 -2.33 17.29 10.12
C ILE A 324 -3.27 17.18 8.92
N LEU A 325 -3.40 15.98 8.37
CA LEU A 325 -4.39 15.66 7.33
C LEU A 325 -5.68 15.13 7.93
N ALA A 326 -5.58 14.23 8.91
CA ALA A 326 -6.71 13.59 9.53
C ALA A 326 -6.36 13.09 10.94
N GLN A 327 -7.36 13.01 11.81
CA GLN A 327 -7.23 12.44 13.16
C GLN A 327 -8.46 11.61 13.50
N GLU A 328 -8.24 10.53 14.23
CA GLU A 328 -9.32 9.70 14.77
C GLU A 328 -9.05 9.45 16.26
N LYS A 329 -10.07 9.70 17.10
CA LYS A 329 -9.98 9.57 18.56
C LYS A 329 -10.60 8.26 19.03
N THR A 330 -10.00 7.66 20.05
CA THR A 330 -10.57 6.51 20.76
C THR A 330 -10.45 6.70 22.28
N ALA A 331 -11.38 6.12 23.03
CA ALA A 331 -11.28 6.07 24.48
C ALA A 331 -10.14 5.13 24.90
N VAL A 332 -9.63 5.28 26.12
CA VAL A 332 -8.77 4.28 26.77
C VAL A 332 -9.60 3.62 27.84
N GLU A 333 -9.82 2.32 27.73
CA GLU A 333 -10.68 1.59 28.68
C GLU A 333 -9.98 1.43 30.05
N ASN A 334 -10.79 1.24 31.09
CA ASN A 334 -10.27 1.03 32.43
C ASN A 334 -9.47 -0.27 32.49
N GLY A 335 -8.16 -0.13 32.73
CA GLY A 335 -7.25 -1.27 32.79
C GLY A 335 -6.70 -1.74 31.45
N GLU A 336 -7.09 -1.09 30.35
CA GLU A 336 -6.52 -1.36 29.03
C GLU A 336 -5.02 -1.11 29.03
N THR A 337 -4.29 -2.09 28.52
CA THR A 337 -2.84 -2.07 28.40
C THR A 337 -2.41 -1.69 26.97
N ALA A 338 -1.15 -1.32 26.80
CA ALA A 338 -0.60 -1.08 25.46
C ALA A 338 -0.73 -2.30 24.54
N ARG A 339 -0.78 -3.52 25.09
CA ARG A 339 -0.95 -4.76 24.33
C ARG A 339 -2.35 -4.85 23.68
N GLU A 340 -3.37 -4.33 24.34
CA GLU A 340 -4.77 -4.34 23.85
C GLU A 340 -5.05 -3.12 22.98
N LEU A 341 -4.56 -1.95 23.41
CA LEU A 341 -4.82 -0.69 22.72
C LEU A 341 -4.05 -0.56 21.39
N ARG A 342 -2.85 -1.13 21.28
CA ARG A 342 -2.02 -1.00 20.06
C ARG A 342 -2.68 -1.62 18.82
N PRO A 343 -3.18 -2.87 18.83
CA PRO A 343 -3.91 -3.43 17.69
C PRO A 343 -5.08 -2.56 17.24
N ARG A 344 -5.85 -2.00 18.19
CA ARG A 344 -6.95 -1.07 17.87
C ARG A 344 -6.45 0.18 17.17
N LEU A 345 -5.39 0.80 17.67
CA LEU A 345 -4.78 1.98 17.04
C LEU A 345 -4.17 1.68 15.66
N ILE A 346 -3.61 0.48 15.46
CA ILE A 346 -3.11 0.04 14.15
C ILE A 346 -4.25 -0.03 13.14
N SER A 347 -5.38 -0.66 13.51
CA SER A 347 -6.56 -0.74 12.64
C SER A 347 -7.08 0.65 12.29
N ILE A 348 -7.27 1.50 13.31
CA ILE A 348 -7.70 2.89 13.12
C ILE A 348 -6.75 3.63 12.18
N GLY A 349 -5.44 3.52 12.37
CA GLY A 349 -4.45 4.21 11.55
C GLY A 349 -4.44 3.76 10.09
N ALA A 350 -4.57 2.45 9.84
CA ALA A 350 -4.66 1.91 8.50
C ALA A 350 -5.95 2.33 7.79
N ASP A 351 -7.11 2.20 8.46
CA ASP A 351 -8.39 2.63 7.89
C ASP A 351 -8.43 4.16 7.68
N LEU A 352 -7.82 4.94 8.57
CA LEU A 352 -7.71 6.39 8.41
C LEU A 352 -6.86 6.76 7.19
N LEU A 353 -5.75 6.06 6.94
CA LEU A 353 -4.96 6.24 5.71
C LEU A 353 -5.79 5.96 4.45
N VAL A 354 -6.49 4.81 4.42
CA VAL A 354 -7.31 4.36 3.29
C VAL A 354 -8.35 5.42 2.90
N HIS A 355 -8.98 6.05 3.88
CA HIS A 355 -9.96 7.11 3.61
C HIS A 355 -9.32 8.47 3.29
N THR A 356 -8.19 8.80 3.91
CA THR A 356 -7.56 10.12 3.79
C THR A 356 -6.81 10.29 2.47
N ILE A 357 -6.09 9.27 2.02
CA ILE A 357 -5.20 9.36 0.86
C ILE A 357 -5.96 9.79 -0.42
N PRO A 358 -7.06 9.15 -0.85
CA PRO A 358 -7.74 9.52 -2.09
C PRO A 358 -8.19 10.99 -2.09
N ALA A 359 -8.84 11.43 -1.01
CA ALA A 359 -9.32 12.80 -0.89
C ALA A 359 -8.17 13.82 -0.83
N TYR A 360 -7.03 13.47 -0.22
CA TYR A 360 -5.85 14.33 -0.19
C TYR A 360 -5.16 14.44 -1.56
N LEU A 361 -5.08 13.34 -2.31
CA LEU A 361 -4.52 13.35 -3.67
C LEU A 361 -5.37 14.20 -4.63
N GLU A 362 -6.70 14.18 -4.45
CA GLU A 362 -7.65 15.02 -5.18
C GLU A 362 -7.76 16.47 -4.65
N ASP A 363 -6.86 16.89 -3.75
CA ASP A 363 -6.83 18.24 -3.15
C ASP A 363 -8.12 18.64 -2.41
N LYS A 364 -8.90 17.66 -1.96
CA LYS A 364 -10.12 17.86 -1.15
C LYS A 364 -9.83 18.03 0.34
N ILE A 365 -8.61 17.70 0.79
CA ILE A 365 -8.17 17.87 2.17
C ILE A 365 -7.16 19.02 2.23
N VAL A 366 -7.46 20.04 3.04
CA VAL A 366 -6.53 21.11 3.36
C VAL A 366 -5.78 20.74 4.65
N PRO A 367 -4.44 20.58 4.62
CA PRO A 367 -3.66 20.28 5.80
C PRO A 367 -3.79 21.37 6.88
N ILE A 368 -3.85 20.95 8.15
CA ILE A 368 -4.03 21.83 9.30
C ILE A 368 -2.70 21.98 10.04
N PRO A 369 -2.12 23.20 10.13
CA PRO A 369 -0.91 23.43 10.90
C PRO A 369 -1.08 23.09 12.39
N GLN A 370 -0.06 22.47 12.97
CA GLN A 370 -0.06 22.17 14.40
C GLN A 370 0.25 23.42 15.24
N ASP A 371 -0.46 23.58 16.36
CA ASP A 371 -0.08 24.55 17.40
C ASP A 371 1.09 24.01 18.25
N ALA A 372 2.29 24.53 17.98
CA ALA A 372 3.52 24.12 18.65
C ALA A 372 3.50 24.38 20.18
N SER A 373 2.70 25.34 20.68
CA SER A 373 2.62 25.64 22.11
C SER A 373 1.96 24.51 22.92
N ARG A 374 1.21 23.64 22.24
CA ARG A 374 0.50 22.49 22.83
C ARG A 374 1.27 21.17 22.65
N ALA A 375 2.48 21.23 22.08
CA ALA A 375 3.29 20.05 21.82
C ALA A 375 3.83 19.45 23.12
N ILE A 376 3.63 18.14 23.28
CA ILE A 376 4.20 17.35 24.38
C ILE A 376 5.11 16.30 23.75
N ARG A 377 6.28 16.04 24.33
CA ARG A 377 7.25 15.10 23.76
C ARG A 377 7.12 13.70 24.35
N ALA A 378 7.13 12.70 23.48
CA ALA A 378 7.25 11.28 23.81
C ALA A 378 8.69 10.82 23.55
N TYR A 379 9.34 10.31 24.59
CA TYR A 379 10.74 9.88 24.53
C TYR A 379 10.87 8.40 24.21
N LYS A 380 12.09 7.95 23.89
CA LYS A 380 12.37 6.54 23.65
C LYS A 380 12.40 5.78 24.99
N ILE A 381 11.67 4.68 25.07
CA ILE A 381 11.65 3.79 26.24
C ILE A 381 13.03 3.14 26.45
N ARG A 382 13.45 3.09 27.71
CA ARG A 382 14.65 2.42 28.21
C ARG A 382 14.25 1.29 29.15
N LYS A 383 15.14 0.31 29.37
CA LYS A 383 14.81 -0.85 30.22
C LYS A 383 14.48 -0.44 31.65
N GLU A 384 15.12 0.62 32.13
CA GLU A 384 15.01 1.14 33.50
C GLU A 384 13.65 1.79 33.76
N ASP A 385 12.95 2.25 32.72
CA ASP A 385 11.62 2.86 32.85
C ASP A 385 10.58 1.87 33.40
N GLY A 386 10.82 0.56 33.22
CA GLY A 386 9.98 -0.51 33.73
C GLY A 386 10.12 -0.75 35.24
N LEU A 387 11.06 -0.06 35.91
CA LEU A 387 11.22 -0.17 37.36
C LEU A 387 10.02 0.47 38.08
N LEU A 388 9.32 -0.35 38.86
CA LEU A 388 8.28 0.07 39.78
C LEU A 388 8.90 0.44 41.13
N SER A 389 8.41 1.53 41.71
CA SER A 389 8.68 1.89 43.09
C SER A 389 7.44 1.51 43.90
N LEU A 390 7.53 0.50 44.76
CA LEU A 390 6.35 0.02 45.50
C LEU A 390 5.78 1.08 46.47
N ASP A 391 6.58 2.07 46.85
CA ASP A 391 6.18 3.20 47.69
C ASP A 391 5.61 4.38 46.88
N ALA A 392 5.66 4.33 45.54
CA ALA A 392 5.08 5.37 44.70
C ALA A 392 3.54 5.30 44.69
N PRO A 393 2.83 6.39 44.31
CA PRO A 393 1.39 6.39 44.18
C PRO A 393 0.91 5.22 43.30
N ALA A 394 -0.09 4.48 43.77
CA ALA A 394 -0.59 3.28 43.10
C ALA A 394 -0.93 3.51 41.62
N LYS A 395 -1.51 4.67 41.29
CA LYS A 395 -1.84 5.05 39.91
C LYS A 395 -0.62 5.17 39.00
N GLU A 396 0.54 5.61 39.52
CA GLU A 396 1.78 5.70 38.74
C GLU A 396 2.27 4.30 38.34
N ASN A 397 2.34 3.38 39.30
CA ASN A 397 2.73 1.99 39.03
C ASN A 397 1.74 1.29 38.11
N TRP A 398 0.45 1.57 38.28
CA TRP A 398 -0.60 1.08 37.39
C TRP A 398 -0.42 1.57 35.96
N ASN A 399 -0.17 2.87 35.76
CA ASN A 399 0.07 3.45 34.45
C ASN A 399 1.32 2.85 33.79
N LYS A 400 2.43 2.68 34.53
CA LYS A 400 3.63 1.99 34.06
C LYS A 400 3.35 0.55 33.64
N TYR A 401 2.60 -0.20 34.46
CA TYR A 401 2.22 -1.58 34.17
C TYR A 401 1.43 -1.67 32.86
N ARG A 402 0.43 -0.80 32.68
CA ARG A 402 -0.37 -0.75 31.45
C ARG A 402 0.46 -0.32 30.23
N ALA A 403 1.28 0.72 30.36
CA ALA A 403 2.07 1.28 29.27
C ALA A 403 3.14 0.32 28.74
N TYR A 404 3.78 -0.48 29.61
CA TYR A 404 4.92 -1.31 29.23
C TYR A 404 4.59 -2.79 29.04
N ALA A 405 3.32 -3.17 29.07
CA ALA A 405 2.86 -4.56 28.94
C ALA A 405 3.34 -5.27 27.67
N ASP A 406 3.63 -4.54 26.59
CA ASP A 406 4.01 -5.05 25.28
C ASP A 406 5.49 -4.81 24.92
N THR A 407 6.26 -4.17 25.81
CA THR A 407 7.64 -3.74 25.51
C THR A 407 8.63 -4.31 26.54
N ILE A 408 9.08 -3.47 27.48
CA ILE A 408 10.09 -3.81 28.49
C ILE A 408 9.49 -4.58 29.68
N GLY A 409 8.15 -4.56 29.83
CA GLY A 409 7.46 -5.02 31.02
C GLY A 409 7.81 -4.20 32.26
N THR A 410 7.14 -4.50 33.37
CA THR A 410 7.44 -3.88 34.67
C THR A 410 8.09 -4.85 35.63
N TYR A 411 8.89 -4.33 36.55
CA TYR A 411 9.61 -5.12 37.54
C TYR A 411 9.94 -4.28 38.76
N PHE A 412 10.25 -4.94 39.87
CA PHE A 412 10.82 -4.32 41.07
C PHE A 412 11.93 -5.21 41.62
N PHE A 413 12.57 -4.78 42.71
CA PHE A 413 13.57 -5.57 43.42
C PHE A 413 13.08 -5.93 44.81
N GLU A 414 13.26 -7.19 45.20
CA GLU A 414 12.96 -7.69 46.55
C GLU A 414 14.11 -8.59 46.99
N HIS A 415 14.68 -8.32 48.17
CA HIS A 415 15.86 -9.04 48.68
C HIS A 415 17.03 -9.13 47.67
N GLY A 416 17.27 -8.04 46.92
CA GLY A 416 18.32 -7.95 45.90
C GLY A 416 18.04 -8.74 44.62
N LYS A 417 16.85 -9.36 44.47
CA LYS A 417 16.47 -10.13 43.28
C LYS A 417 15.44 -9.38 42.45
N ARG A 418 15.55 -9.47 41.12
CA ARG A 418 14.57 -8.87 40.21
C ARG A 418 13.29 -9.70 40.22
N MET A 419 12.17 -9.01 40.40
CA MET A 419 10.81 -9.55 40.37
C MET A 419 10.07 -8.97 39.17
N LYS A 420 9.95 -9.72 38.08
CA LYS A 420 9.17 -9.28 36.91
C LYS A 420 7.68 -9.41 37.21
N VAL A 421 6.91 -8.34 37.02
CA VAL A 421 5.45 -8.36 37.16
C VAL A 421 4.85 -9.00 35.91
N VAL A 422 4.01 -10.03 36.11
CA VAL A 422 3.29 -10.71 35.02
C VAL A 422 1.83 -10.31 35.01
N LYS A 423 1.24 -10.19 36.20
CA LYS A 423 -0.17 -9.82 36.37
C LYS A 423 -0.30 -8.87 37.56
N ALA A 424 -1.01 -7.77 37.33
CA ALA A 424 -1.41 -6.82 38.36
C ALA A 424 -2.82 -6.30 38.04
N SER A 425 -3.50 -5.82 39.08
CA SER A 425 -4.81 -5.17 38.97
C SER A 425 -4.81 -3.83 39.72
N PHE A 426 -5.80 -3.00 39.39
CA PHE A 426 -6.02 -1.72 40.07
C PHE A 426 -7.47 -1.63 40.52
N ARG A 427 -7.69 -1.59 41.84
CA ARG A 427 -9.01 -1.61 42.48
C ARG A 427 -8.97 -0.80 43.75
N GLY A 428 -10.00 0.01 44.01
CA GLY A 428 -10.08 0.83 45.22
C GLY A 428 -8.88 1.77 45.41
N ASP A 429 -8.35 2.32 44.31
CA ASP A 429 -7.14 3.14 44.27
C ASP A 429 -5.84 2.44 44.71
N GLU A 430 -5.84 1.11 44.79
CA GLU A 430 -4.66 0.30 45.09
C GLU A 430 -4.13 -0.40 43.84
N PHE A 431 -2.80 -0.52 43.75
CA PHE A 431 -2.11 -1.30 42.73
C PHE A 431 -1.68 -2.63 43.34
N ILE A 432 -2.31 -3.71 42.89
CA ILE A 432 -2.16 -5.05 43.47
C ILE A 432 -1.38 -5.92 42.49
N ILE A 433 -0.17 -6.31 42.88
CA ILE A 433 0.64 -7.27 42.13
C ILE A 433 0.15 -8.67 42.46
N GLU A 434 -0.33 -9.40 41.46
CA GLU A 434 -0.93 -10.73 41.63
C GLU A 434 0.08 -11.84 41.35
N ARG A 435 0.88 -11.69 40.27
CA ARG A 435 1.82 -12.73 39.83
C ARG A 435 3.14 -12.13 39.37
N VAL A 436 4.22 -12.81 39.73
CA VAL A 436 5.60 -12.41 39.44
C VAL A 436 6.44 -13.57 38.93
N ILE A 437 7.50 -13.25 38.18
CA ILE A 437 8.59 -14.17 37.85
C ILE A 437 9.85 -13.66 38.57
N PRO A 438 10.27 -14.31 39.66
CA PRO A 438 11.56 -14.03 40.28
C PRO A 438 12.70 -14.43 39.36
N GLU A 439 13.82 -13.73 39.44
CA GLU A 439 15.03 -14.05 38.70
C GLU A 439 15.45 -15.53 38.86
N GLY A 440 15.60 -16.23 37.73
CA GLY A 440 15.95 -17.65 37.68
C GLY A 440 14.85 -18.63 38.12
N LYS A 441 13.63 -18.17 38.40
CA LYS A 441 12.50 -19.01 38.84
C LYS A 441 11.35 -19.01 37.84
N ARG A 442 10.36 -19.89 38.10
CA ARG A 442 9.08 -19.91 37.37
C ARG A 442 8.13 -18.87 37.95
N GLU A 443 7.09 -18.56 37.18
CA GLU A 443 6.00 -17.68 37.60
C GLU A 443 5.32 -18.20 38.87
N MET A 444 4.98 -17.31 39.80
CA MET A 444 4.32 -17.62 41.06
C MET A 444 3.37 -16.50 41.48
N GLU A 445 2.44 -16.81 42.39
CA GLU A 445 1.62 -15.80 43.07
C GLU A 445 2.51 -14.91 43.96
N TYR A 446 2.17 -13.62 44.02
CA TYR A 446 2.86 -12.66 44.87
C TYR A 446 2.02 -12.39 46.12
N ALA A 447 2.53 -12.81 47.28
CA ALA A 447 1.84 -12.66 48.57
C ALA A 447 2.07 -11.29 49.24
N GLY A 448 2.60 -10.30 48.51
CA GLY A 448 3.07 -9.05 49.09
C GLY A 448 4.36 -9.21 49.90
N PRO A 449 4.91 -8.12 50.44
CA PRO A 449 5.96 -8.21 51.44
C PRO A 449 5.40 -8.99 52.64
N ARG A 450 5.93 -10.19 52.90
CA ARG A 450 5.69 -10.86 54.18
C ARG A 450 6.14 -9.90 55.25
N ALA A 451 5.21 -9.42 56.08
CA ALA A 451 5.57 -8.68 57.28
C ALA A 451 6.65 -9.50 57.99
N ALA A 452 7.85 -8.91 58.12
CA ALA A 452 8.91 -9.52 58.90
C ALA A 452 8.29 -9.89 60.24
N SER A 453 8.28 -11.18 60.56
CA SER A 453 7.94 -11.68 61.88
C SER A 453 8.72 -10.82 62.87
N ARG A 454 8.01 -9.94 63.59
CA ARG A 454 8.60 -9.14 64.65
C ARG A 454 9.25 -10.14 65.63
N PRO A 455 10.49 -9.86 66.07
CA PRO A 455 11.29 -10.80 66.85
C PRO A 455 10.61 -11.21 68.15
#